data_AF-A0A8J7XSX8-F1
#
_entry.id   AF-A0A8J7XSX8-F1
#
_cell.length_a   1.000
_cell.length_b   1.000
_cell.length_c   1.000
_cell.angle_alpha   90.00
_cell.angle_beta   90.00
_cell.angle_gamma   90.00
#
_symmetry.space_group_name_H-M   'P 1'
#
loop_
_entity.id
_entity.type
_entity.pdbx_description
1 polymer ?
#
loop_
_entity_poly.entity_id
_entity_poly.type
_entity_poly.pdbx_seq_one_letter_code
_entity_poly.pdbx_strand_id
1 'polypeptide(L)'
;MSFSSFDIYEMVTELQGLIAMRVNTVYQIGQDLRIKLFGKGRKDLVITKEAFYITRYPRKAPQTPKGFAMQLRKYLKGSFLYVIRQVNFDRIVEFHFGYNNETQYILVAELFGKGNIILHSGEEIIGVLRKEKWKDRILYPHQEYKYPPSRLSIDISLEEFLKLKIESEKDLAVIFNFGKLYAKEIFLKSKSSEPEDIYEAMHSFEKNPNIVKDTDVIPYDLLVYKDCEKQYYPTFTEAVDEFYKPEVEEIESEEDRIIQSQKEALEEFKVKKELYAKCGNLIYENFAVVQDVLTTLLDVRKTHEWKDIVKTVKESDNVTAQKILDIDYQNRKVTVDLGESVTLDLTLNINENAAFFYEQAKKMDKKIKGAQKALERTVKRKAKKPKPEKIKVLRKREWYEKFHWCYSSDGFLILGGRDKKTNELLVKRYMGSDDLYIHADIQGAPSVIIKKGKTASEKTIMEAAVFAATYSRAWNHFGSVDCYWVYPEQVTKSPP
;
A
#
# COMPACT_ATOMS: atom_id res chain seq x y z
N MET A 1 -10.39 2.13 7.10
CA MET A 1 -9.95 3.43 7.62
C MET A 1 -10.21 4.50 6.57
N SER A 2 -10.57 5.71 6.96
CA SER A 2 -10.82 6.83 6.04
C SER A 2 -10.41 8.11 6.75
N PHE A 3 -9.44 8.82 6.20
CA PHE A 3 -9.09 10.16 6.66
C PHE A 3 -10.25 11.14 6.47
N SER A 4 -10.40 12.06 7.41
CA SER A 4 -11.35 13.16 7.44
C SER A 4 -10.75 14.43 6.84
N SER A 5 -11.57 15.47 6.69
CA SER A 5 -11.10 16.80 6.28
C SER A 5 -10.06 17.42 7.22
N PHE A 6 -10.13 17.12 8.52
CA PHE A 6 -9.15 17.58 9.50
C PHE A 6 -7.78 16.93 9.27
N ASP A 7 -7.79 15.63 8.93
CA ASP A 7 -6.54 14.91 8.64
C ASP A 7 -5.88 15.48 7.36
N ILE A 8 -6.70 15.79 6.35
CA ILE A 8 -6.22 16.43 5.12
C ILE A 8 -5.63 17.81 5.42
N TYR A 9 -6.29 18.61 6.26
CA TYR A 9 -5.80 19.92 6.69
C TYR A 9 -4.40 19.81 7.30
N GLU A 10 -4.19 18.87 8.22
CA GLU A 10 -2.89 18.67 8.87
C GLU A 10 -1.81 18.16 7.91
N MET A 11 -2.15 17.24 7.00
CA MET A 11 -1.23 16.81 5.94
C MET A 11 -0.84 17.99 5.04
N VAL A 12 -1.78 18.86 4.64
CA VAL A 12 -1.46 20.06 3.84
C VAL A 12 -0.52 20.99 4.60
N THR A 13 -0.82 21.26 5.88
CA THR A 13 -0.02 22.14 6.74
C THR A 13 1.43 21.65 6.89
N GLU A 14 1.64 20.35 7.12
CA GLU A 14 2.99 19.79 7.25
C GLU A 14 3.76 19.72 5.94
N LEU A 15 3.06 19.57 4.81
CA LEU A 15 3.69 19.40 3.50
C LEU A 15 4.03 20.71 2.80
N GLN A 16 3.73 21.87 3.41
CA GLN A 16 4.15 23.19 2.88
C GLN A 16 5.66 23.27 2.63
N GLY A 17 6.48 22.51 3.37
CA GLY A 17 7.93 22.41 3.15
C GLY A 17 8.34 21.82 1.80
N LEU A 18 7.42 21.27 1.01
CA LEU A 18 7.64 20.78 -0.36
C LEU A 18 7.54 21.88 -1.42
N ILE A 19 7.02 23.07 -1.07
CA ILE A 19 6.93 24.21 -2.00
C ILE A 19 8.34 24.58 -2.49
N ALA A 20 8.42 24.99 -3.76
CA ALA A 20 9.63 25.23 -4.53
C ALA A 20 10.50 23.99 -4.80
N MET A 21 10.05 22.77 -4.48
CA MET A 21 10.73 21.56 -4.93
C MET A 21 10.38 21.23 -6.39
N ARG A 22 11.39 20.78 -7.13
CA ARG A 22 11.30 20.40 -8.54
C ARG A 22 10.89 18.92 -8.69
N VAL A 23 9.94 18.66 -9.57
CA VAL A 23 9.54 17.30 -9.95
C VAL A 23 10.65 16.67 -10.79
N ASN A 24 11.24 15.59 -10.29
CA ASN A 24 12.21 14.79 -11.04
C ASN A 24 11.52 13.75 -11.92
N THR A 25 10.59 13.00 -11.33
CA THR A 25 9.84 11.95 -12.01
C THR A 25 8.63 11.53 -11.19
N VAL A 26 7.65 10.95 -11.86
CA VAL A 26 6.41 10.44 -11.27
C VAL A 26 6.35 8.92 -11.47
N TYR A 27 5.94 8.17 -10.47
CA TYR A 27 5.72 6.74 -10.55
C TYR A 27 4.27 6.44 -10.21
N GLN A 28 3.72 5.38 -10.80
CA GLN A 28 2.43 4.82 -10.41
C GLN A 28 2.66 3.40 -9.93
N ILE A 29 2.15 3.09 -8.74
CA ILE A 29 2.29 1.79 -8.07
C ILE A 29 0.87 1.32 -7.75
N GLY A 30 0.32 0.47 -8.61
CA GLY A 30 -1.11 0.15 -8.56
C GLY A 30 -1.95 1.40 -8.84
N GLN A 31 -2.70 1.84 -7.82
CA GLN A 31 -3.54 3.04 -7.88
C GLN A 31 -2.90 4.26 -7.19
N ASP A 32 -1.76 4.05 -6.51
CA ASP A 32 -1.05 5.12 -5.82
C ASP A 32 -0.08 5.81 -6.78
N LEU A 33 0.11 7.10 -6.58
CA LEU A 33 1.19 7.86 -7.20
C LEU A 33 2.32 8.08 -6.23
N ARG A 34 3.54 8.11 -6.77
CA ARG A 34 4.72 8.60 -6.07
C ARG A 34 5.44 9.63 -6.90
N ILE A 35 5.48 10.86 -6.44
CA ILE A 35 6.16 11.99 -7.07
C ILE A 35 7.52 12.16 -6.38
N LYS A 36 8.60 11.99 -7.13
CA LYS A 36 9.95 12.21 -6.64
C LYS A 36 10.32 13.68 -6.86
N LEU A 37 10.54 14.39 -5.76
CA LEU A 37 10.85 15.81 -5.69
C LEU A 37 12.30 16.05 -5.28
N PHE A 38 12.94 17.08 -5.84
CA PHE A 38 14.27 17.56 -5.48
C PHE A 38 14.27 19.05 -5.12
N GLY A 39 15.10 19.43 -4.16
CA GLY A 39 15.25 20.80 -3.70
C GLY A 39 16.18 20.81 -2.49
N LYS A 40 15.62 21.02 -1.29
CA LYS A 40 16.31 20.82 0.00
C LYS A 40 16.51 19.32 0.33
N GLY A 41 17.12 18.58 -0.61
CA GLY A 41 17.24 17.13 -0.59
C GLY A 41 16.19 16.41 -1.44
N ARG A 42 16.13 15.09 -1.29
CA ARG A 42 15.16 14.22 -1.97
C ARG A 42 13.94 14.00 -1.07
N LYS A 43 12.75 14.18 -1.62
CA LYS A 43 11.49 13.78 -0.99
C LYS A 43 10.68 12.94 -1.98
N ASP A 44 10.04 11.89 -1.49
CA ASP A 44 9.13 11.06 -2.27
C ASP A 44 7.72 11.27 -1.71
N LEU A 45 6.93 12.11 -2.38
CA LEU A 45 5.52 12.36 -2.05
C LEU A 45 4.69 11.19 -2.59
N VAL A 46 3.97 10.49 -1.72
CA VAL A 46 3.01 9.46 -2.06
C VAL A 46 1.61 10.06 -2.02
N ILE A 47 0.77 9.73 -3.00
CA ILE A 47 -0.66 10.06 -3.02
C ILE A 47 -1.40 8.74 -3.23
N THR A 48 -2.24 8.36 -2.28
CA THR A 48 -3.08 7.15 -2.31
C THR A 48 -4.54 7.55 -2.55
N LYS A 49 -5.47 6.58 -2.47
CA LYS A 49 -6.92 6.86 -2.48
C LYS A 49 -7.44 7.62 -1.26
N GLU A 50 -6.68 7.65 -0.16
CA GLU A 50 -7.13 8.11 1.15
C GLU A 50 -6.20 9.18 1.76
N ALA A 51 -4.92 9.21 1.38
CA ALA A 51 -3.91 10.05 2.02
C ALA A 51 -2.85 10.56 1.05
N PHE A 52 -2.05 11.52 1.52
CA PHE A 52 -0.83 11.96 0.86
C PHE A 52 0.22 12.31 1.91
N TYR A 53 1.43 11.80 1.73
CA TYR A 53 2.49 11.90 2.73
C TYR A 53 3.87 11.73 2.11
N ILE A 54 4.92 12.16 2.81
CA ILE A 54 6.30 11.91 2.40
C ILE A 54 6.70 10.53 2.91
N THR A 55 7.17 9.65 2.03
CA THR A 55 7.61 8.32 2.45
C THR A 55 9.12 8.21 2.65
N ARG A 56 9.51 7.58 3.76
CA ARG A 56 10.87 7.08 4.01
C ARG A 56 11.06 5.67 3.46
N TYR A 57 9.96 5.00 3.08
CA TYR A 57 9.92 3.60 2.64
C TYR A 57 9.46 3.47 1.18
N PRO A 58 10.10 4.12 0.20
CA PRO A 58 9.62 4.10 -1.18
C PRO A 58 9.61 2.69 -1.76
N ARG A 59 8.40 2.20 -2.08
CA ARG A 59 8.20 0.93 -2.79
C ARG A 59 8.91 0.94 -4.16
N LYS A 60 9.42 -0.19 -4.63
CA LYS A 60 10.04 -0.23 -5.96
C LYS A 60 9.01 0.14 -7.03
N ALA A 61 9.40 1.05 -7.93
CA ALA A 61 8.55 1.38 -9.07
C ALA A 61 8.52 0.21 -10.06
N PRO A 62 7.40 -0.01 -10.77
CA PRO A 62 7.36 -0.98 -11.86
C PRO A 62 8.40 -0.62 -12.93
N GLN A 63 9.01 -1.65 -13.53
CA GLN A 63 10.03 -1.50 -14.58
C GLN A 63 9.49 -0.73 -15.80
N THR A 64 8.23 -0.96 -16.14
CA THR A 64 7.52 -0.28 -17.23
C THR A 64 6.44 0.66 -16.66
N PRO A 65 6.58 1.98 -16.80
CA PRO A 65 5.56 2.94 -16.39
C PRO A 65 4.26 2.72 -17.20
N LYS A 66 3.11 2.60 -16.55
CA LYS A 66 1.81 2.47 -17.22
C LYS A 66 1.11 3.84 -17.38
N GLY A 67 0.32 3.96 -18.45
CA GLY A 67 -0.52 5.08 -18.91
C GLY A 67 -0.41 6.41 -18.16
N PHE A 68 -1.16 6.56 -17.06
CA PHE A 68 -1.32 7.83 -16.36
C PHE A 68 0.01 8.39 -15.83
N ALA A 69 0.91 7.55 -15.29
CA ALA A 69 2.24 7.99 -14.91
C ALA A 69 3.05 8.60 -16.06
N MET A 70 2.91 8.08 -17.29
CA MET A 70 3.58 8.66 -18.45
C MET A 70 3.00 10.01 -18.84
N GLN A 71 1.68 10.18 -18.74
CA GLN A 71 1.05 11.49 -18.93
C GLN A 71 1.57 12.49 -17.91
N LEU A 72 1.53 12.15 -16.62
CA LEU A 72 2.06 13.02 -15.56
C LEU A 72 3.55 13.36 -15.78
N ARG A 73 4.38 12.40 -16.21
CA ARG A 73 5.78 12.68 -16.56
C ARG A 73 5.92 13.63 -17.74
N LYS A 74 5.06 13.55 -18.75
CA LYS A 74 5.12 14.44 -19.92
C LYS A 74 4.89 15.90 -19.52
N TYR A 75 3.98 16.16 -18.58
CA TYR A 75 3.58 17.52 -18.21
C TYR A 75 4.29 18.05 -16.95
N LEU A 76 4.46 17.22 -15.92
CA LEU A 76 5.01 17.64 -14.64
C LEU A 76 6.53 17.49 -14.52
N LYS A 77 7.20 16.69 -15.37
CA LYS A 77 8.65 16.49 -15.20
C LYS A 77 9.39 17.80 -15.41
N GLY A 78 10.14 18.20 -14.39
CA GLY A 78 10.96 19.40 -14.41
C GLY A 78 10.26 20.65 -13.90
N SER A 79 8.94 20.63 -13.69
CA SER A 79 8.20 21.75 -13.09
C SER A 79 8.45 21.83 -11.57
N PHE A 80 8.13 22.99 -10.99
CA PHE A 80 8.21 23.25 -9.57
C PHE A 80 6.82 23.21 -8.95
N LEU A 81 6.72 22.66 -7.73
CA LEU A 81 5.52 22.70 -6.91
C LEU A 81 5.42 24.06 -6.20
N TYR A 82 4.36 24.83 -6.44
CA TYR A 82 4.16 26.17 -5.87
C TYR A 82 3.09 26.22 -4.79
N VAL A 83 2.02 25.44 -4.93
CA VAL A 83 0.90 25.46 -4.00
C VAL A 83 0.52 24.04 -3.62
N ILE A 84 0.27 23.85 -2.33
CA ILE A 84 -0.46 22.70 -1.80
C ILE A 84 -1.60 23.27 -0.98
N ARG A 85 -2.85 23.02 -1.40
CA ARG A 85 -4.02 23.52 -0.68
C ARG A 85 -5.14 22.51 -0.63
N GLN A 86 -5.87 22.52 0.48
CA GLN A 86 -7.14 21.85 0.60
C GLN A 86 -8.24 22.72 -0.01
N VAL A 87 -9.24 22.10 -0.65
CA VAL A 87 -10.38 22.82 -1.25
C VAL A 87 -11.58 22.72 -0.32
N ASN A 88 -12.13 23.87 0.10
CA ASN A 88 -13.38 24.00 0.87
C ASN A 88 -13.47 23.11 2.12
N PHE A 89 -12.33 22.88 2.79
CA PHE A 89 -12.23 21.94 3.92
C PHE A 89 -12.82 20.56 3.60
N ASP A 90 -12.71 20.11 2.35
CA ASP A 90 -13.11 18.78 1.89
C ASP A 90 -11.87 17.90 1.71
N ARG A 91 -12.08 16.62 1.40
CA ARG A 91 -11.02 15.64 1.12
C ARG A 91 -10.52 15.75 -0.31
N ILE A 92 -10.26 16.99 -0.73
CA ILE A 92 -9.78 17.36 -2.06
C ILE A 92 -8.55 18.25 -1.88
N VAL A 93 -7.45 17.86 -2.50
CA VAL A 93 -6.18 18.57 -2.40
C VAL A 93 -5.65 18.90 -3.77
N GLU A 94 -5.12 20.11 -3.90
CA GLU A 94 -4.50 20.60 -5.12
C GLU A 94 -3.01 20.76 -4.94
N PHE A 95 -2.27 20.29 -5.94
CA PHE A 95 -0.84 20.51 -6.09
C PHE A 95 -0.63 21.31 -7.37
N HIS A 96 -0.22 22.57 -7.24
CA HIS A 96 -0.02 23.47 -8.38
C HIS A 96 1.42 23.41 -8.82
N PHE A 97 1.63 23.12 -10.09
CA PHE A 97 2.93 22.98 -10.70
C PHE A 97 3.14 23.98 -11.84
N GLY A 98 4.37 24.45 -12.01
CA GLY A 98 4.73 25.21 -13.18
C GLY A 98 6.17 25.72 -13.18
N TYR A 99 6.39 26.88 -13.80
CA TYR A 99 7.69 27.50 -14.00
C TYR A 99 7.60 29.00 -13.71
N ASN A 100 8.70 29.63 -13.31
CA ASN A 100 8.77 31.08 -13.07
C ASN A 100 7.65 31.63 -12.15
N ASN A 101 7.26 30.87 -11.12
CA ASN A 101 6.15 31.18 -10.20
C ASN A 101 4.75 31.25 -10.84
N GLU A 102 4.58 30.78 -12.07
CA GLU A 102 3.29 30.65 -12.72
C GLU A 102 2.78 29.20 -12.68
N THR A 103 1.54 29.02 -12.25
CA THR A 103 0.86 27.72 -12.29
C THR A 103 0.48 27.38 -13.72
N GLN A 104 0.97 26.25 -14.22
CA GLN A 104 0.59 25.71 -15.53
C GLN A 104 -0.29 24.46 -15.40
N TYR A 105 -0.06 23.67 -14.36
CA TYR A 105 -0.73 22.39 -14.17
C TYR A 105 -1.21 22.26 -12.73
N ILE A 106 -2.44 21.80 -12.56
CA ILE A 106 -3.02 21.52 -11.24
C ILE A 106 -3.30 20.02 -11.18
N LEU A 107 -2.64 19.36 -10.25
CA LEU A 107 -2.93 17.96 -9.92
C LEU A 107 -3.89 17.96 -8.72
N VAL A 108 -5.10 17.49 -8.95
CA VAL A 108 -6.14 17.35 -7.93
C VAL A 108 -6.18 15.91 -7.47
N ALA A 109 -6.11 15.71 -6.15
CA ALA A 109 -6.32 14.43 -5.49
C ALA A 109 -7.68 14.45 -4.78
N GLU A 110 -8.60 13.61 -5.23
CA GLU A 110 -9.89 13.38 -4.59
C GLU A 110 -9.79 12.14 -3.70
N LEU A 111 -9.77 12.34 -2.38
CA LEU A 111 -9.43 11.33 -1.37
C LEU A 111 -10.69 10.72 -0.71
N PHE A 112 -11.73 10.51 -1.52
CA PHE A 112 -12.99 9.92 -1.08
C PHE A 112 -13.44 8.80 -2.03
N GLY A 113 -14.33 7.92 -1.54
CA GLY A 113 -14.84 6.79 -2.32
C GLY A 113 -13.70 5.85 -2.76
N LYS A 114 -13.52 5.70 -4.08
CA LYS A 114 -12.43 4.89 -4.66
C LYS A 114 -11.12 5.66 -4.84
N GLY A 115 -11.11 6.95 -4.52
CA GLY A 115 -10.03 7.88 -4.79
C GLY A 115 -9.84 8.15 -6.29
N ASN A 116 -9.53 9.39 -6.64
CA ASN A 116 -9.19 9.76 -8.01
C ASN A 116 -8.07 10.81 -8.03
N ILE A 117 -7.32 10.84 -9.13
CA ILE A 117 -6.26 11.83 -9.35
C ILE A 117 -6.42 12.39 -10.74
N ILE A 118 -6.52 13.70 -10.83
CA ILE A 118 -6.85 14.44 -12.04
C ILE A 118 -5.74 15.47 -12.27
N LEU A 119 -5.21 15.52 -13.48
CA LEU A 119 -4.32 16.58 -13.92
C LEU A 119 -5.09 17.47 -14.89
N HIS A 120 -5.19 18.76 -14.61
CA HIS A 120 -5.76 19.75 -15.52
C HIS A 120 -4.82 20.95 -15.73
N SER A 121 -5.02 21.67 -16.82
CA SER A 121 -4.34 22.91 -17.17
C SER A 121 -5.39 23.95 -17.53
N GLY A 122 -5.42 25.06 -16.80
CA GLY A 122 -6.60 25.93 -16.81
C GLY A 122 -7.83 25.13 -16.40
N GLU A 123 -8.87 25.15 -17.23
CA GLU A 123 -10.11 24.40 -16.98
C GLU A 123 -10.10 22.98 -17.59
N GLU A 124 -9.17 22.66 -18.49
CA GLU A 124 -9.19 21.40 -19.24
C GLU A 124 -8.45 20.26 -18.53
N ILE A 125 -9.12 19.12 -18.36
CA ILE A 125 -8.53 17.86 -17.88
C ILE A 125 -7.56 17.32 -18.93
N ILE A 126 -6.28 17.25 -18.58
CA ILE A 126 -5.24 16.62 -19.39
C ILE A 126 -5.23 15.10 -19.18
N GLY A 127 -5.38 14.66 -17.94
CA GLY A 127 -5.26 13.26 -17.58
C GLY A 127 -6.06 12.92 -16.33
N VAL A 128 -6.55 11.70 -16.28
CA VAL A 128 -7.35 11.20 -15.15
C VAL A 128 -6.95 9.76 -14.84
N LEU A 129 -6.78 9.44 -13.55
CA LEU A 129 -6.49 8.08 -13.10
C LEU A 129 -7.69 7.15 -13.34
N ARG A 130 -8.91 7.61 -13.02
CA ARG A 130 -10.16 6.88 -13.27
C ARG A 130 -11.17 7.77 -13.99
N LYS A 131 -11.61 7.30 -15.15
CA LYS A 131 -12.69 7.95 -15.90
C LYS A 131 -14.01 7.69 -15.19
N GLU A 132 -14.71 8.76 -14.81
CA GLU A 132 -15.98 8.67 -14.10
C GLU A 132 -17.00 9.64 -14.71
N LYS A 133 -18.27 9.21 -14.76
CA LYS A 133 -19.38 9.97 -15.34
C LYS A 133 -20.56 9.91 -14.38
N TRP A 134 -20.98 11.07 -13.91
CA TRP A 134 -22.21 11.29 -13.16
C TRP A 134 -23.16 12.17 -13.97
N LYS A 135 -24.33 12.45 -13.40
CA LYS A 135 -25.33 13.33 -14.01
C LYS A 135 -24.77 14.74 -14.23
N ASP A 136 -24.09 15.29 -13.22
CA ASP A 136 -23.67 16.70 -13.20
C ASP A 136 -22.16 16.89 -13.42
N ARG A 137 -21.41 15.78 -13.62
CA ARG A 137 -19.94 15.79 -13.66
C ARG A 137 -19.38 14.71 -14.58
N ILE A 138 -18.42 15.06 -15.42
CA ILE A 138 -17.71 14.12 -16.32
C ILE A 138 -16.21 14.30 -16.15
N LEU A 139 -15.50 13.25 -15.73
CA LEU A 139 -14.05 13.24 -15.55
C LEU A 139 -13.36 12.44 -16.66
N TYR A 140 -13.18 13.07 -17.81
CA TYR A 140 -12.53 12.50 -18.98
C TYR A 140 -11.49 13.49 -19.52
N PRO A 141 -10.41 13.04 -20.19
CA PRO A 141 -9.50 13.95 -20.87
C PRO A 141 -10.24 14.86 -21.86
N HIS A 142 -9.78 16.11 -21.98
CA HIS A 142 -10.37 17.17 -22.81
C HIS A 142 -11.77 17.63 -22.38
N GLN A 143 -12.17 17.34 -21.14
CA GLN A 143 -13.37 17.91 -20.52
C GLN A 143 -12.98 18.98 -19.50
N GLU A 144 -13.92 19.87 -19.18
CA GLU A 144 -13.77 20.85 -18.12
C GLU A 144 -13.72 20.15 -16.74
N TYR A 145 -12.73 20.48 -15.91
CA TYR A 145 -12.68 19.99 -14.54
C TYR A 145 -13.69 20.73 -13.67
N LYS A 146 -14.64 19.99 -13.09
CA LYS A 146 -15.60 20.49 -12.10
C LYS A 146 -15.38 19.81 -10.78
N TYR A 147 -15.40 20.56 -9.68
CA TYR A 147 -15.40 19.98 -8.33
C TYR A 147 -16.71 19.21 -8.07
N PRO A 148 -16.70 18.23 -7.16
CA PRO A 148 -17.95 17.73 -6.61
C PRO A 148 -18.70 18.85 -5.86
N PRO A 149 -20.02 18.70 -5.64
CA PRO A 149 -20.79 19.64 -4.83
C PRO A 149 -20.13 19.87 -3.46
N SER A 150 -19.76 21.11 -3.18
CA SER A 150 -19.08 21.48 -1.93
C SER A 150 -20.07 21.60 -0.78
N ARG A 151 -19.58 21.34 0.43
CA ARG A 151 -20.29 21.60 1.69
C ARG A 151 -19.73 22.86 2.38
N LEU A 152 -20.27 23.20 3.55
CA LEU A 152 -19.78 24.33 4.35
C LEU A 152 -18.35 24.05 4.86
N SER A 153 -17.49 25.06 4.76
CA SER A 153 -16.12 25.01 5.33
C SER A 153 -16.19 25.12 6.85
N ILE A 154 -15.09 24.76 7.52
CA ILE A 154 -14.91 25.04 8.95
C ILE A 154 -14.76 26.55 9.24
N ASP A 155 -14.30 27.33 8.26
CA ASP A 155 -14.02 28.77 8.37
C ASP A 155 -15.29 29.64 8.34
N ILE A 156 -16.34 29.27 9.08
CA ILE A 156 -17.54 30.09 9.21
C ILE A 156 -17.50 30.91 10.50
N SER A 157 -18.14 32.07 10.46
CA SER A 157 -18.30 32.89 11.67
C SER A 157 -19.20 32.21 12.70
N LEU A 158 -19.03 32.54 13.98
CA LEU A 158 -19.93 32.07 15.04
C LEU A 158 -21.40 32.42 14.72
N GLU A 159 -21.66 33.63 14.21
CA GLU A 159 -23.01 34.07 13.82
C GLU A 159 -23.64 33.18 12.74
N GLU A 160 -22.85 32.75 11.75
CA GLU A 160 -23.29 31.81 10.73
C GLU A 160 -23.49 30.41 11.29
N PHE A 161 -22.59 29.97 12.18
CA PHE A 161 -22.70 28.67 12.85
C PHE A 161 -23.99 28.55 13.66
N LEU A 162 -24.32 29.58 14.44
CA LEU A 162 -25.55 29.62 15.25
C LEU A 162 -26.83 29.51 14.40
N LYS A 163 -26.81 29.98 13.15
CA LYS A 163 -27.96 29.87 12.23
C LYS A 163 -28.19 28.45 11.72
N LEU A 164 -27.18 27.57 11.78
CA LEU A 164 -27.26 26.21 11.25
C LEU A 164 -28.05 25.24 12.14
N LYS A 165 -28.31 25.62 13.41
CA LYS A 165 -29.06 24.82 14.40
C LYS A 165 -28.51 23.39 14.52
N ILE A 166 -27.23 23.29 14.89
CA ILE A 166 -26.57 22.00 15.15
C ILE A 166 -27.09 21.41 16.47
N GLU A 167 -27.76 20.26 16.41
CA GLU A 167 -28.33 19.60 17.61
C GLU A 167 -27.62 18.27 17.93
N SER A 168 -26.89 17.70 16.96
CA SER A 168 -26.28 16.37 17.11
C SER A 168 -24.96 16.21 16.35
N GLU A 169 -24.20 15.18 16.72
CA GLU A 169 -22.99 14.76 15.99
C GLU A 169 -23.27 14.50 14.49
N LYS A 170 -24.48 14.03 14.16
CA LYS A 170 -24.85 13.75 12.77
C LYS A 170 -24.93 15.03 11.95
N ASP A 171 -25.38 16.13 12.55
CA ASP A 171 -25.51 17.42 11.86
C ASP A 171 -24.13 17.95 11.48
N LEU A 172 -23.16 17.89 12.40
CA LEU A 172 -21.76 18.24 12.10
C LEU A 172 -21.18 17.38 10.97
N ALA A 173 -21.40 16.06 11.04
CA ALA A 173 -20.88 15.14 10.01
C ALA A 173 -21.51 15.39 8.63
N VAL A 174 -22.78 15.79 8.56
CA VAL A 174 -23.48 16.07 7.30
C VAL A 174 -23.17 17.46 6.79
N ILE A 175 -23.25 18.50 7.62
CA ILE A 175 -23.15 19.90 7.19
C ILE A 175 -21.70 20.27 6.83
N PHE A 176 -20.71 19.84 7.61
CA PHE A 176 -19.30 20.21 7.43
C PHE A 176 -18.42 19.10 6.87
N ASN A 177 -18.96 17.90 6.67
CA ASN A 177 -18.19 16.73 6.24
C ASN A 177 -17.05 16.32 7.20
N PHE A 178 -17.16 16.63 8.49
CA PHE A 178 -16.15 16.28 9.51
C PHE A 178 -15.90 14.77 9.65
N GLY A 179 -16.84 13.95 9.20
CA GLY A 179 -16.82 12.51 9.44
C GLY A 179 -17.25 12.17 10.86
N LYS A 180 -17.62 10.90 11.07
CA LYS A 180 -18.24 10.45 12.32
C LYS A 180 -17.31 10.57 13.53
N LEU A 181 -16.02 10.31 13.34
CA LEU A 181 -15.03 10.34 14.42
C LEU A 181 -14.88 11.76 15.00
N TYR A 182 -14.61 12.74 14.13
CA TYR A 182 -14.42 14.12 14.55
C TYR A 182 -15.72 14.78 15.03
N ALA A 183 -16.86 14.46 14.42
CA ALA A 183 -18.14 14.95 14.94
C ALA A 183 -18.38 14.47 16.38
N LYS A 184 -18.11 13.19 16.66
CA LYS A 184 -18.20 12.63 18.02
C LYS A 184 -17.19 13.27 18.97
N GLU A 185 -15.95 13.47 18.52
CA GLU A 185 -14.92 14.11 19.33
C GLU A 185 -15.29 15.54 19.71
N ILE A 186 -15.84 16.34 18.79
CA ILE A 186 -16.25 17.73 19.07
C ILE A 186 -17.28 17.76 20.20
N PHE A 187 -18.28 16.87 20.16
CA PHE A 187 -19.28 16.76 21.23
C PHE A 187 -18.71 16.23 22.55
N LEU A 188 -17.67 15.40 22.51
CA LEU A 188 -16.98 14.96 23.72
C LEU A 188 -16.11 16.06 24.34
N LYS A 189 -15.55 16.95 23.51
CA LYS A 189 -14.75 18.09 23.95
C LYS A 189 -15.59 19.30 24.36
N SER A 190 -16.80 19.45 23.81
CA SER A 190 -17.67 20.56 24.16
C SER A 190 -18.05 20.49 25.64
N LYS A 191 -18.07 21.65 26.31
CA LYS A 191 -18.40 21.73 27.74
C LYS A 191 -19.87 21.42 27.99
N SER A 192 -20.71 21.73 27.01
CA SER A 192 -22.14 21.45 27.00
C SER A 192 -22.63 21.17 25.58
N SER A 193 -23.94 20.96 25.42
CA SER A 193 -24.60 20.85 24.11
C SER A 193 -24.99 22.22 23.51
N GLU A 194 -24.60 23.33 24.14
CA GLU A 194 -24.85 24.66 23.61
C GLU A 194 -24.02 24.92 22.33
N PRO A 195 -24.59 25.54 21.29
CA PRO A 195 -23.90 25.78 20.02
C PRO A 195 -22.55 26.51 20.14
N GLU A 196 -22.42 27.45 21.06
CA GLU A 196 -21.18 28.20 21.31
C GLU A 196 -20.06 27.29 21.80
N ASP A 197 -20.35 26.37 22.72
CA ASP A 197 -19.36 25.40 23.23
C ASP A 197 -18.95 24.40 22.15
N ILE A 198 -19.88 24.01 21.27
CA ILE A 198 -19.60 23.15 20.11
C ILE A 198 -18.69 23.90 19.12
N TYR A 199 -18.96 25.19 18.88
CA TYR A 199 -18.13 26.04 18.02
C TYR A 199 -16.72 26.27 18.58
N GLU A 200 -16.58 26.46 19.89
CA GLU A 200 -15.26 26.50 20.54
C GLU A 200 -14.54 25.16 20.37
N ALA A 201 -15.23 24.05 20.64
CA ALA A 201 -14.65 22.71 20.58
C ALA A 201 -14.12 22.38 19.18
N MET A 202 -14.83 22.76 18.12
CA MET A 202 -14.43 22.48 16.73
C MET A 202 -13.11 23.17 16.32
N HIS A 203 -12.71 24.24 17.01
CA HIS A 203 -11.47 25.00 16.78
C HIS A 203 -10.37 24.72 17.81
N SER A 204 -10.61 23.82 18.77
CA SER A 204 -9.74 23.60 19.94
C SER A 204 -8.81 22.38 19.80
N PHE A 205 -8.59 21.88 18.59
CA PHE A 205 -7.77 20.69 18.39
C PHE A 205 -6.28 20.98 18.60
N GLU A 206 -5.67 20.31 19.57
CA GLU A 206 -4.24 20.38 19.82
C GLU A 206 -3.49 19.28 19.08
N LYS A 207 -2.52 19.68 18.28
CA LYS A 207 -1.72 18.78 17.46
C LYS A 207 -0.82 17.91 18.33
N ASN A 208 -1.07 16.60 18.28
CA ASN A 208 -0.25 15.60 18.95
C ASN A 208 -0.36 14.27 18.18
N PRO A 209 0.34 14.14 17.04
CA PRO A 209 0.11 13.07 16.10
C PRO A 209 0.45 11.71 16.69
N ASN A 210 -0.43 10.73 16.48
CA ASN A 210 -0.27 9.41 17.07
C ASN A 210 -0.91 8.30 16.22
N ILE A 211 -0.37 7.10 16.38
CA ILE A 211 -0.99 5.86 15.90
C ILE A 211 -1.67 5.21 17.09
N VAL A 212 -2.99 5.04 16.98
CA VAL A 212 -3.80 4.24 17.89
C VAL A 212 -3.68 2.79 17.46
N LYS A 213 -3.09 1.95 18.31
CA LYS A 213 -2.71 0.58 17.98
C LYS A 213 -3.85 -0.20 17.32
N ASP A 214 -3.55 -0.83 16.19
CA ASP A 214 -4.45 -1.64 15.35
C ASP A 214 -5.76 -0.96 14.89
N THR A 215 -5.87 0.37 15.05
CA THR A 215 -7.15 1.09 14.89
C THR A 215 -7.04 2.28 13.94
N ASP A 216 -6.32 3.33 14.36
CA ASP A 216 -6.33 4.62 13.66
C ASP A 216 -4.97 5.34 13.63
N VAL A 217 -4.81 6.28 12.70
CA VAL A 217 -3.68 7.23 12.70
C VAL A 217 -4.24 8.64 12.59
N ILE A 218 -4.00 9.44 13.62
CA ILE A 218 -4.69 10.71 13.86
C ILE A 218 -3.70 11.83 14.16
N PRO A 219 -3.97 13.07 13.71
CA PRO A 219 -3.10 14.22 13.96
C PRO A 219 -3.26 14.84 15.35
N TYR A 220 -4.39 14.60 16.01
CA TYR A 220 -4.72 15.15 17.33
C TYR A 220 -4.92 14.04 18.36
N ASP A 221 -4.69 14.35 19.63
CA ASP A 221 -4.96 13.42 20.72
C ASP A 221 -6.46 13.45 21.08
N LEU A 222 -7.24 12.52 20.51
CA LEU A 222 -8.70 12.48 20.64
C LEU A 222 -9.13 11.75 21.92
N LEU A 223 -10.14 12.30 22.61
CA LEU A 223 -10.78 11.74 23.80
C LEU A 223 -11.50 10.42 23.49
N VAL A 224 -12.03 10.24 22.27
CA VAL A 224 -12.62 8.95 21.83
C VAL A 224 -11.66 7.77 22.05
N TYR A 225 -10.35 8.01 21.98
CA TYR A 225 -9.31 7.00 22.15
C TYR A 225 -8.56 7.09 23.49
N LYS A 226 -9.11 7.77 24.50
CA LYS A 226 -8.41 8.00 25.79
C LYS A 226 -7.90 6.71 26.46
N ASP A 227 -8.62 5.60 26.29
CA ASP A 227 -8.32 4.31 26.93
C ASP A 227 -7.52 3.36 26.00
N CYS A 228 -7.10 3.84 24.83
CA CYS A 228 -6.34 3.05 23.85
C CYS A 228 -4.83 3.26 23.98
N GLU A 229 -4.05 2.24 23.62
CA GLU A 229 -2.59 2.34 23.52
C GLU A 229 -2.22 3.20 22.29
N LYS A 230 -1.39 4.23 22.52
CA LYS A 230 -0.99 5.22 21.51
C LYS A 230 0.53 5.28 21.37
N GLN A 231 0.98 5.38 20.13
CA GLN A 231 2.37 5.69 19.80
C GLN A 231 2.46 7.07 19.15
N TYR A 232 3.19 7.99 19.77
CA TYR A 232 3.30 9.39 19.33
C TYR A 232 4.43 9.61 18.33
N TYR A 233 4.23 10.59 17.44
CA TYR A 233 5.17 10.95 16.38
C TYR A 233 5.38 12.47 16.31
N PRO A 234 6.56 12.94 15.87
CA PRO A 234 6.83 14.38 15.74
C PRO A 234 5.91 15.09 14.75
N THR A 235 5.50 14.39 13.68
CA THR A 235 4.61 14.93 12.65
C THR A 235 3.58 13.89 12.25
N PHE A 236 2.42 14.34 11.79
CA PHE A 236 1.34 13.49 11.34
C PHE A 236 1.71 12.73 10.06
N THR A 237 2.41 13.38 9.14
CA THR A 237 2.94 12.74 7.93
C THR A 237 3.94 11.61 8.24
N GLU A 238 4.72 11.71 9.33
CA GLU A 238 5.58 10.62 9.78
C GLU A 238 4.77 9.47 10.40
N ALA A 239 3.73 9.77 11.18
CA ALA A 239 2.82 8.76 11.71
C ALA A 239 2.12 8.00 10.56
N VAL A 240 1.67 8.71 9.53
CA VAL A 240 1.01 8.13 8.35
C VAL A 240 1.99 7.28 7.54
N ASP A 241 3.25 7.71 7.37
CA ASP A 241 4.29 6.90 6.69
C ASP A 241 4.63 5.62 7.47
N GLU A 242 4.67 5.68 8.80
CA GLU A 242 4.90 4.49 9.63
C GLU A 242 3.67 3.56 9.62
N PHE A 243 2.46 4.12 9.63
CA PHE A 243 1.21 3.36 9.50
C PHE A 243 1.10 2.62 8.16
N TYR A 244 1.46 3.28 7.05
CA TYR A 244 1.49 2.68 5.71
C TYR A 244 2.81 1.97 5.37
N LYS A 245 3.72 1.86 6.33
CA LYS A 245 5.00 1.20 6.14
C LYS A 245 4.73 -0.19 5.58
N PRO A 246 5.35 -0.55 4.45
CA PRO A 246 5.20 -1.89 3.94
C PRO A 246 5.77 -2.86 4.97
N GLU A 247 4.93 -3.71 5.53
CA GLU A 247 5.41 -4.86 6.27
C GLU A 247 6.30 -5.68 5.33
N VAL A 248 7.35 -6.29 5.88
CA VAL A 248 8.32 -7.08 5.12
C VAL A 248 7.69 -8.39 4.62
N GLU A 249 6.36 -8.54 4.71
CA GLU A 249 5.65 -9.55 3.95
C GLU A 249 6.04 -9.41 2.48
N GLU A 250 6.64 -10.49 1.98
CA GLU A 250 7.22 -10.59 0.66
C GLU A 250 6.24 -9.96 -0.33
N ILE A 251 6.62 -8.80 -0.91
CA ILE A 251 5.89 -8.22 -2.03
C ILE A 251 5.75 -9.37 -3.03
N GLU A 252 4.56 -9.98 -3.08
CA GLU A 252 4.31 -11.12 -3.95
C GLU A 252 4.71 -10.65 -5.33
N SER A 253 5.78 -11.23 -5.83
CA SER A 253 6.31 -10.81 -7.09
C SER A 253 5.24 -11.06 -8.15
N GLU A 254 5.27 -10.33 -9.26
CA GLU A 254 4.41 -10.67 -10.41
C GLU A 254 4.56 -12.15 -10.80
N GLU A 255 5.73 -12.73 -10.52
CA GLU A 255 6.02 -14.15 -10.67
C GLU A 255 5.32 -15.04 -9.63
N ASP A 256 5.09 -14.57 -8.40
CA ASP A 256 4.31 -15.29 -7.38
C ASP A 256 2.84 -15.37 -7.76
N ARG A 257 2.27 -14.26 -8.26
CA ARG A 257 0.89 -14.24 -8.77
C ARG A 257 0.73 -15.17 -9.97
N ILE A 258 1.71 -15.18 -10.87
CA ILE A 258 1.71 -16.10 -12.02
C ILE A 258 1.84 -17.55 -11.55
N ILE A 259 2.73 -17.84 -10.59
CA ILE A 259 2.90 -19.18 -10.00
C ILE A 259 1.60 -19.65 -9.35
N GLN A 260 0.94 -18.77 -8.59
CA GLN A 260 -0.31 -19.08 -7.92
C GLN A 260 -1.43 -19.38 -8.92
N SER A 261 -1.62 -18.52 -9.93
CA SER A 261 -2.58 -18.77 -11.01
C SER A 261 -2.27 -20.06 -11.80
N GLN A 262 -0.99 -20.38 -12.02
CA GLN A 262 -0.58 -21.64 -12.67
C GLN A 262 -0.86 -22.86 -11.80
N LYS A 263 -0.73 -22.77 -10.47
CA LYS A 263 -1.09 -23.84 -9.52
C LYS A 263 -2.60 -24.07 -9.49
N GLU A 264 -3.39 -22.99 -9.43
CA GLU A 264 -4.84 -23.07 -9.44
C GLU A 264 -5.36 -23.73 -10.72
N ALA A 265 -4.87 -23.29 -11.88
CA ALA A 265 -5.22 -23.91 -13.17
C ALA A 265 -4.79 -25.39 -13.23
N LEU A 266 -3.62 -25.73 -12.66
CA LEU A 266 -3.15 -27.11 -12.59
C LEU A 266 -4.09 -27.99 -11.76
N GLU A 267 -4.56 -27.48 -10.62
CA GLU A 267 -5.48 -28.19 -9.75
C GLU A 267 -6.85 -28.36 -10.39
N GLU A 268 -7.37 -27.31 -11.03
CA GLU A 268 -8.60 -27.36 -11.82
C GLU A 268 -8.54 -28.46 -12.90
N PHE A 269 -7.41 -28.57 -13.61
CA PHE A 269 -7.23 -29.62 -14.62
C PHE A 269 -7.19 -31.03 -14.03
N LYS A 270 -6.63 -31.21 -12.82
CA LYS A 270 -6.64 -32.52 -12.14
C LYS A 270 -8.05 -32.92 -11.72
N VAL A 271 -8.78 -32.01 -11.09
CA VAL A 271 -10.18 -32.24 -10.68
C VAL A 271 -11.03 -32.60 -11.90
N LYS A 272 -10.90 -31.86 -13.01
CA LYS A 272 -11.62 -32.18 -14.26
C LYS A 272 -11.22 -33.52 -14.85
N LYS A 273 -9.93 -33.90 -14.79
CA LYS A 273 -9.46 -35.20 -15.28
C LYS A 273 -10.11 -36.34 -14.48
N GLU A 274 -10.14 -36.24 -13.16
CA GLU A 274 -10.76 -37.22 -12.29
C GLU A 274 -12.26 -37.31 -12.52
N LEU A 275 -12.94 -36.16 -12.62
CA LEU A 275 -14.37 -36.10 -12.93
C LEU A 275 -14.68 -36.79 -14.26
N TYR A 276 -13.96 -36.46 -15.34
CA TYR A 276 -14.17 -37.10 -16.64
C TYR A 276 -13.91 -38.62 -16.60
N ALA A 277 -12.86 -39.07 -15.90
CA ALA A 277 -12.63 -40.50 -15.74
C ALA A 277 -13.76 -41.18 -14.95
N LYS A 278 -14.26 -40.53 -13.89
CA LYS A 278 -15.39 -40.99 -13.08
C LYS A 278 -16.67 -41.07 -13.92
N CYS A 279 -16.99 -40.05 -14.71
CA CYS A 279 -18.16 -40.07 -15.61
C CYS A 279 -18.09 -41.24 -16.60
N GLY A 280 -16.91 -41.50 -17.19
CA GLY A 280 -16.71 -42.66 -18.07
C GLY A 280 -16.98 -44.00 -17.37
N ASN A 281 -16.50 -44.16 -16.13
CA ASN A 281 -16.75 -45.36 -15.33
C ASN A 281 -18.22 -45.49 -14.94
N LEU A 282 -18.87 -44.40 -14.51
CA LEU A 282 -20.28 -44.39 -14.10
C LEU A 282 -21.23 -44.81 -15.21
N ILE A 283 -20.89 -44.48 -16.47
CA ILE A 283 -21.65 -44.95 -17.64
C ILE A 283 -21.63 -46.48 -17.74
N TYR A 284 -20.47 -47.11 -17.49
CA TYR A 284 -20.36 -48.57 -17.50
C TYR A 284 -20.96 -49.23 -16.27
N GLU A 285 -20.78 -48.64 -15.09
CA GLU A 285 -21.38 -49.13 -13.84
C GLU A 285 -22.91 -49.09 -13.88
N ASN A 286 -23.48 -48.11 -14.59
CA ASN A 286 -24.93 -47.93 -14.74
C ASN A 286 -25.41 -48.30 -16.16
N PHE A 287 -24.78 -49.29 -16.81
CA PHE A 287 -25.02 -49.63 -18.21
C PHE A 287 -26.50 -49.77 -18.56
N ALA A 288 -27.27 -50.52 -17.76
CA ALA A 288 -28.68 -50.77 -18.01
C ALA A 288 -29.52 -49.49 -18.01
N VAL A 289 -29.25 -48.58 -17.05
CA VAL A 289 -29.97 -47.31 -16.92
C VAL A 289 -29.64 -46.40 -18.10
N VAL A 290 -28.36 -46.29 -18.46
CA VAL A 290 -27.91 -45.46 -19.58
C VAL A 290 -28.49 -45.97 -20.90
N GLN A 291 -28.46 -47.29 -21.12
CA GLN A 291 -29.02 -47.90 -22.31
C GLN A 291 -30.51 -47.61 -22.44
N ASP A 292 -31.27 -47.82 -21.35
CA ASP A 292 -32.71 -47.54 -21.29
C ASP A 292 -33.00 -46.06 -21.63
N VAL A 293 -32.33 -45.10 -20.97
CA VAL A 293 -32.47 -43.67 -21.26
C VAL A 293 -32.24 -43.36 -22.74
N LEU A 294 -31.15 -43.86 -23.33
CA LEU A 294 -30.82 -43.60 -24.73
C LEU A 294 -31.87 -44.19 -25.67
N THR A 295 -32.30 -45.44 -25.46
CA THR A 295 -33.30 -46.09 -26.32
C THR A 295 -34.68 -45.45 -26.18
N THR A 296 -35.14 -45.20 -24.96
CA THR A 296 -36.45 -44.62 -24.69
C THR A 296 -36.56 -43.22 -25.27
N LEU A 297 -35.55 -42.36 -25.08
CA LEU A 297 -35.57 -41.01 -25.64
C LEU A 297 -35.52 -41.01 -27.17
N LEU A 298 -34.80 -41.94 -27.79
CA LEU A 298 -34.76 -42.09 -29.24
C LEU A 298 -36.08 -42.62 -29.81
N ASP A 299 -36.75 -43.54 -29.12
CA ASP A 299 -38.02 -44.12 -29.56
C ASP A 299 -39.20 -43.16 -29.35
N VAL A 300 -39.27 -42.47 -28.21
CA VAL A 300 -40.31 -41.47 -27.94
C VAL A 300 -40.20 -40.30 -28.93
N ARG A 301 -38.98 -39.92 -29.33
CA ARG A 301 -38.75 -38.92 -30.38
C ARG A 301 -39.38 -39.28 -31.74
N LYS A 302 -39.53 -40.56 -32.06
CA LYS A 302 -40.14 -40.98 -33.35
C LYS A 302 -41.61 -40.59 -33.45
N THR A 303 -42.28 -40.38 -32.31
CA THR A 303 -43.74 -40.22 -32.24
C THR A 303 -44.18 -38.90 -31.61
N HIS A 304 -43.32 -38.20 -30.88
CA HIS A 304 -43.66 -36.98 -30.13
C HIS A 304 -42.64 -35.85 -30.31
N GLU A 305 -43.08 -34.59 -30.21
CA GLU A 305 -42.19 -33.43 -30.21
C GLU A 305 -41.44 -33.25 -28.89
N TRP A 306 -40.21 -32.73 -28.94
CA TRP A 306 -39.31 -32.60 -27.77
C TRP A 306 -39.93 -31.88 -26.57
N LYS A 307 -40.79 -30.89 -26.82
CA LYS A 307 -41.46 -30.12 -25.76
C LYS A 307 -42.37 -30.99 -24.92
N ASP A 308 -43.04 -31.95 -25.54
CA ASP A 308 -43.94 -32.90 -24.89
C ASP A 308 -43.16 -34.02 -24.19
N ILE A 309 -42.00 -34.41 -24.74
CA ILE A 309 -41.08 -35.38 -24.11
C ILE A 309 -40.53 -34.85 -22.79
N VAL A 310 -40.06 -33.60 -22.75
CA VAL A 310 -39.53 -32.98 -21.53
C VAL A 310 -40.62 -32.88 -20.45
N LYS A 311 -41.85 -32.56 -20.84
CA LYS A 311 -42.99 -32.52 -19.93
C LYS A 311 -43.32 -33.91 -19.38
N THR A 312 -43.38 -34.91 -20.26
CA THR A 312 -43.69 -36.30 -19.91
C THR A 312 -42.63 -36.91 -18.98
N VAL A 313 -41.33 -36.65 -19.22
CA VAL A 313 -40.24 -37.11 -18.36
C VAL A 313 -40.33 -36.50 -16.95
N LYS A 314 -40.72 -35.22 -16.85
CA LYS A 314 -40.89 -34.54 -15.55
C LYS A 314 -42.12 -35.01 -14.75
N GLU A 315 -43.16 -35.45 -15.45
CA GLU A 315 -44.43 -35.91 -14.85
C GLU A 315 -44.47 -37.44 -14.67
N SER A 316 -43.39 -38.16 -15.01
CA SER A 316 -43.34 -39.63 -14.97
C SER A 316 -42.87 -40.17 -13.62
N ASP A 317 -43.56 -41.18 -13.12
CA ASP A 317 -43.17 -41.97 -11.93
C ASP A 317 -42.15 -43.09 -12.26
N ASN A 318 -41.64 -43.15 -13.49
CA ASN A 318 -40.63 -44.14 -13.88
C ASN A 318 -39.27 -43.80 -13.25
N VAL A 319 -38.67 -44.79 -12.57
CA VAL A 319 -37.36 -44.69 -11.90
C VAL A 319 -36.25 -44.21 -12.84
N THR A 320 -36.27 -44.61 -14.12
CA THR A 320 -35.30 -44.15 -15.13
C THR A 320 -35.56 -42.69 -15.54
N ALA A 321 -36.83 -42.30 -15.68
CA ALA A 321 -37.20 -40.93 -16.06
C ALA A 321 -36.83 -39.93 -14.95
N GLN A 322 -36.98 -40.31 -13.68
CA GLN A 322 -36.59 -39.49 -12.53
C GLN A 322 -35.07 -39.25 -12.43
N LYS A 323 -34.24 -40.09 -13.05
CA LYS A 323 -32.79 -39.88 -13.13
C LYS A 323 -32.40 -38.86 -14.20
N ILE A 324 -33.31 -38.44 -15.08
CA ILE A 324 -33.02 -37.42 -16.10
C ILE A 324 -33.14 -36.03 -15.46
N LEU A 325 -32.01 -35.32 -15.38
CA LEU A 325 -31.93 -33.98 -14.78
C LEU A 325 -32.26 -32.88 -15.78
N ASP A 326 -31.76 -33.01 -17.01
CA ASP A 326 -31.94 -32.00 -18.07
C ASP A 326 -31.86 -32.62 -19.47
N ILE A 327 -32.54 -32.01 -20.45
CA ILE A 327 -32.50 -32.42 -21.85
C ILE A 327 -32.25 -31.18 -22.72
N ASP A 328 -31.05 -31.10 -23.29
CA ASP A 328 -30.68 -30.10 -24.30
C ASP A 328 -30.97 -30.67 -25.70
N TYR A 329 -32.20 -30.41 -26.16
CA TYR A 329 -32.68 -30.90 -27.45
C TYR A 329 -31.96 -30.28 -28.66
N GLN A 330 -31.45 -29.05 -28.54
CA GLN A 330 -30.76 -28.37 -29.64
C GLN A 330 -29.42 -29.04 -29.93
N ASN A 331 -28.72 -29.42 -28.87
CA ASN A 331 -27.42 -30.10 -28.96
C ASN A 331 -27.55 -31.64 -28.89
N ARG A 332 -28.77 -32.17 -28.79
CA ARG A 332 -29.09 -33.61 -28.67
C ARG A 332 -28.40 -34.29 -27.48
N LYS A 333 -28.41 -33.62 -26.33
CA LYS A 333 -27.79 -34.11 -25.10
C LYS A 333 -28.80 -34.30 -23.99
N VAL A 334 -28.56 -35.30 -23.15
CA VAL A 334 -29.33 -35.54 -21.92
C VAL A 334 -28.38 -35.60 -20.74
N THR A 335 -28.72 -34.93 -19.64
CA THR A 335 -27.97 -35.02 -18.39
C THR A 335 -28.70 -35.97 -17.46
N VAL A 336 -28.02 -37.02 -17.02
CA VAL A 336 -28.56 -38.09 -16.18
C VAL A 336 -27.79 -38.12 -14.86
N ASP A 337 -28.51 -38.33 -13.76
CA ASP A 337 -27.93 -38.60 -12.45
C ASP A 337 -27.56 -40.09 -12.34
N LEU A 338 -26.26 -40.36 -12.35
CA LEU A 338 -25.68 -41.69 -12.14
C LEU A 338 -24.97 -41.79 -10.78
N GLY A 339 -25.27 -40.90 -9.83
CA GLY A 339 -24.49 -40.61 -8.63
C GLY A 339 -23.60 -39.36 -8.77
N GLU A 340 -23.43 -38.90 -10.01
CA GLU A 340 -22.95 -37.58 -10.42
C GLU A 340 -23.76 -37.17 -11.66
N SER A 341 -23.82 -35.87 -11.96
CA SER A 341 -24.46 -35.40 -13.19
C SER A 341 -23.60 -35.69 -14.42
N VAL A 342 -24.07 -36.61 -15.28
CA VAL A 342 -23.38 -37.05 -16.50
C VAL A 342 -24.18 -36.66 -17.73
N THR A 343 -23.58 -35.85 -18.61
CA THR A 343 -24.20 -35.47 -19.88
C THR A 343 -23.84 -36.47 -20.99
N LEU A 344 -24.85 -37.10 -21.58
CA LEU A 344 -24.77 -38.07 -22.65
C LEU A 344 -25.24 -37.44 -23.97
N ASP A 345 -24.59 -37.80 -25.06
CA ASP A 345 -25.02 -37.50 -26.43
C ASP A 345 -25.96 -38.60 -26.93
N LEU A 346 -27.18 -38.20 -27.31
CA LEU A 346 -28.23 -39.11 -27.76
C LEU A 346 -27.95 -39.72 -29.14
N THR A 347 -26.98 -39.18 -29.89
CA THR A 347 -26.59 -39.70 -31.20
C THR A 347 -25.51 -40.77 -31.12
N LEU A 348 -24.90 -40.93 -29.95
CA LEU A 348 -23.81 -41.86 -29.72
C LEU A 348 -24.30 -43.08 -28.94
N ASN A 349 -23.67 -44.22 -29.19
CA ASN A 349 -23.91 -45.40 -28.36
C ASN A 349 -23.21 -45.26 -26.99
N ILE A 350 -23.49 -46.21 -26.09
CA ILE A 350 -22.95 -46.17 -24.73
C ILE A 350 -21.41 -46.18 -24.68
N ASN A 351 -20.77 -46.96 -25.56
CA ASN A 351 -19.31 -47.04 -25.63
C ASN A 351 -18.70 -45.75 -26.15
N GLU A 352 -19.34 -45.11 -27.13
CA GLU A 352 -18.92 -43.83 -27.70
C GLU A 352 -19.07 -42.69 -26.68
N ASN A 353 -20.15 -42.69 -25.90
CA ASN A 353 -20.35 -41.76 -24.79
C ASN A 353 -19.28 -41.93 -23.71
N ALA A 354 -19.00 -43.17 -23.28
CA ALA A 354 -17.93 -43.43 -22.31
C ALA A 354 -16.54 -43.06 -22.88
N ALA A 355 -16.28 -43.40 -24.14
CA ALA A 355 -15.02 -43.07 -24.83
C ALA A 355 -14.79 -41.55 -24.92
N PHE A 356 -15.85 -40.77 -25.14
CA PHE A 356 -15.76 -39.30 -25.13
C PHE A 356 -15.19 -38.79 -23.81
N PHE A 357 -15.71 -39.26 -22.67
CA PHE A 357 -15.23 -38.85 -21.34
C PHE A 357 -13.77 -39.26 -21.10
N TYR A 358 -13.37 -40.48 -21.48
CA TYR A 358 -11.96 -40.88 -21.39
C TYR A 358 -11.04 -40.06 -22.30
N GLU A 359 -11.51 -39.66 -23.48
CA GLU A 359 -10.76 -38.78 -24.36
C GLU A 359 -10.61 -37.38 -23.74
N GLN A 360 -11.65 -36.84 -23.10
CA GLN A 360 -11.55 -35.58 -22.35
C GLN A 360 -10.56 -35.69 -21.18
N ALA A 361 -10.59 -36.80 -20.42
CA ALA A 361 -9.61 -37.06 -19.36
C ALA A 361 -8.16 -37.08 -19.92
N LYS A 362 -7.95 -37.73 -21.08
CA LYS A 362 -6.65 -37.75 -21.78
C LYS A 362 -6.23 -36.36 -22.29
N LYS A 363 -7.16 -35.53 -22.72
CA LYS A 363 -6.91 -34.11 -23.08
C LYS A 363 -6.50 -33.31 -21.85
N MET A 364 -7.14 -33.51 -20.70
CA MET A 364 -6.73 -32.87 -19.44
C MET A 364 -5.33 -33.32 -19.02
N ASP A 365 -4.97 -34.60 -19.18
CA ASP A 365 -3.62 -35.09 -18.90
C ASP A 365 -2.53 -34.36 -19.70
N LYS A 366 -2.79 -34.08 -21.00
CA LYS A 366 -1.89 -33.26 -21.82
C LYS A 366 -1.78 -31.81 -21.30
N LYS A 367 -2.89 -31.22 -20.87
CA LYS A 367 -2.91 -29.85 -20.28
C LYS A 367 -2.15 -29.79 -18.96
N ILE A 368 -2.31 -30.79 -18.09
CA ILE A 368 -1.57 -30.93 -16.82
C ILE A 368 -0.05 -30.94 -17.09
N LYS A 369 0.41 -31.77 -18.02
CA LYS A 369 1.83 -31.83 -18.41
C LYS A 369 2.35 -30.49 -18.95
N GLY A 370 1.55 -29.79 -19.73
CA GLY A 370 1.87 -28.44 -20.23
C GLY A 370 1.98 -27.41 -19.12
N ALA A 371 1.00 -27.37 -18.22
CA ALA A 371 0.95 -26.47 -17.07
C ALA A 371 2.09 -26.72 -16.08
N GLN A 372 2.45 -27.98 -15.81
CA GLN A 372 3.61 -28.34 -15.00
C GLN A 372 4.92 -27.79 -15.59
N LYS A 373 5.14 -27.98 -16.90
CA LYS A 373 6.32 -27.43 -17.57
C LYS A 373 6.35 -25.90 -17.54
N ALA A 374 5.20 -25.24 -17.66
CA ALA A 374 5.09 -23.78 -17.56
C ALA A 374 5.45 -23.31 -16.14
N LEU A 375 4.92 -23.98 -15.11
CA LEU A 375 5.20 -23.70 -13.71
C LEU A 375 6.68 -23.86 -13.38
N GLU A 376 7.30 -24.97 -13.79
CA GLU A 376 8.74 -25.20 -13.61
C GLU A 376 9.59 -24.09 -14.24
N ARG A 377 9.23 -23.63 -15.44
CA ARG A 377 9.92 -22.53 -16.12
C ARG A 377 9.79 -21.22 -15.33
N THR A 378 8.60 -20.89 -14.83
CA THR A 378 8.37 -19.69 -14.02
C THR A 378 9.16 -19.73 -12.71
N VAL A 379 9.14 -20.86 -12.01
CA VAL A 379 9.88 -21.06 -10.76
C VAL A 379 11.40 -20.96 -10.98
N LYS A 380 11.95 -21.60 -12.02
CA LYS A 380 13.37 -21.48 -12.37
C LYS A 380 13.76 -20.04 -12.73
N ARG A 381 12.88 -19.28 -13.39
CA ARG A 381 13.11 -17.87 -13.69
C ARG A 381 13.14 -17.02 -12.41
N LYS A 382 12.24 -17.27 -11.46
CA LYS A 382 12.21 -16.62 -10.15
C LYS A 382 13.50 -16.90 -9.36
N ALA A 383 13.95 -18.15 -9.32
CA ALA A 383 15.15 -18.56 -8.59
C ALA A 383 16.45 -17.92 -9.12
N LYS A 384 16.50 -17.56 -10.41
CA LYS A 384 17.65 -16.87 -11.02
C LYS A 384 17.66 -15.36 -10.76
N LYS A 385 16.55 -14.76 -10.31
CA LYS A 385 16.52 -13.34 -9.94
C LYS A 385 17.08 -13.16 -8.52
N PRO A 386 17.84 -12.08 -8.27
CA PRO A 386 18.28 -11.77 -6.92
C PRO A 386 17.07 -11.62 -5.99
N LYS A 387 17.20 -12.10 -4.74
CA LYS A 387 16.17 -11.94 -3.68
C LYS A 387 15.66 -10.49 -3.65
N PRO A 388 14.37 -10.27 -3.31
CA PRO A 388 13.83 -8.91 -3.23
C PRO A 388 14.71 -8.07 -2.31
N GLU A 389 15.38 -7.06 -2.88
CA GLU A 389 16.22 -6.16 -2.11
C GLU A 389 15.36 -5.44 -1.07
N LYS A 390 15.83 -5.45 0.18
CA LYS A 390 15.24 -4.74 1.32
C LYS A 390 14.89 -3.30 0.94
N ILE A 391 13.72 -2.84 1.37
CA ILE A 391 13.30 -1.44 1.21
C ILE A 391 14.38 -0.55 1.82
N LYS A 392 15.03 0.28 0.98
CA LYS A 392 16.06 1.21 1.45
C LYS A 392 15.37 2.40 2.11
N VAL A 393 15.48 2.49 3.43
CA VAL A 393 14.98 3.64 4.20
C VAL A 393 15.67 4.92 3.72
N LEU A 394 14.90 5.87 3.18
CA LEU A 394 15.36 7.22 2.88
C LEU A 394 15.30 8.08 4.14
N ARG A 395 16.33 7.97 4.97
CA ARG A 395 16.67 9.04 5.91
C ARG A 395 17.73 9.93 5.30
N LYS A 396 17.65 11.24 5.57
CA LYS A 396 18.78 12.14 5.35
C LYS A 396 19.88 11.64 6.29
N ARG A 397 20.90 10.99 5.73
CA ARG A 397 22.01 10.53 6.54
C ARG A 397 22.66 11.75 7.16
N GLU A 398 22.73 11.76 8.48
CA GLU A 398 23.47 12.80 9.15
C GLU A 398 24.95 12.71 8.77
N TRP A 399 25.64 13.86 8.75
CA TRP A 399 27.02 13.93 8.28
C TRP A 399 27.95 13.00 9.09
N TYR A 400 27.59 12.73 10.34
CA TYR A 400 28.32 11.88 11.27
C TYR A 400 28.08 10.38 11.05
N GLU A 401 27.05 9.97 10.31
CA GLU A 401 26.72 8.54 10.10
C GLU A 401 27.75 7.75 9.29
N LYS A 402 28.75 8.43 8.73
CA LYS A 402 29.93 7.82 8.11
C LYS A 402 30.96 7.31 9.14
N PHE A 403 30.86 7.74 10.40
CA PHE A 403 31.67 7.30 11.53
C PHE A 403 30.91 6.24 12.35
N HIS A 404 31.57 5.56 13.29
CA HIS A 404 30.85 4.98 14.43
C HIS A 404 30.29 6.14 15.25
N TRP A 405 29.04 6.03 15.72
CA TRP A 405 28.43 7.10 16.49
C TRP A 405 27.37 6.59 17.47
N CYS A 406 27.17 7.32 18.55
CA CYS A 406 26.04 7.18 19.46
C CYS A 406 25.80 8.51 20.20
N TYR A 407 24.69 8.60 20.92
CA TYR A 407 24.49 9.65 21.92
C TYR A 407 24.79 9.08 23.31
N SER A 408 25.46 9.85 24.15
CA SER A 408 25.58 9.55 25.58
C SER A 408 24.23 9.63 26.27
N SER A 409 24.13 9.14 27.50
CA SER A 409 22.90 9.29 28.30
C SER A 409 22.51 10.75 28.51
N ASP A 410 23.49 11.64 28.47
CA ASP A 410 23.31 13.09 28.69
C ASP A 410 23.12 13.84 27.36
N GLY A 411 22.96 13.12 26.24
CA GLY A 411 22.66 13.68 24.93
C GLY A 411 23.87 14.19 24.15
N PHE A 412 25.10 13.89 24.56
CA PHE A 412 26.30 14.29 23.81
C PHE A 412 26.56 13.35 22.64
N LEU A 413 26.90 13.90 21.47
CA LEU A 413 27.24 13.10 20.30
C LEU A 413 28.68 12.57 20.42
N ILE A 414 28.83 11.25 20.47
CA ILE A 414 30.10 10.52 20.50
C ILE A 414 30.38 9.97 19.10
N LEU A 415 31.58 10.20 18.58
CA LEU A 415 31.99 9.79 17.23
C LEU A 415 33.31 9.02 17.27
N GLY A 416 33.42 7.90 16.55
CA GLY A 416 34.66 7.13 16.39
C GLY A 416 34.95 6.80 14.93
N GLY A 417 36.20 6.89 14.48
CA GLY A 417 36.52 6.46 13.11
C GLY A 417 36.37 4.95 12.93
N ARG A 418 35.97 4.53 11.72
CA ARG A 418 35.75 3.11 11.37
C ARG A 418 37.00 2.43 10.83
N ASP A 419 37.92 3.23 10.33
CA ASP A 419 39.17 2.83 9.69
C ASP A 419 40.20 3.95 9.83
N LYS A 420 41.44 3.70 9.39
CA LYS A 420 42.52 4.69 9.46
C LYS A 420 42.16 6.01 8.75
N LYS A 421 41.50 5.96 7.59
CA LYS A 421 41.14 7.16 6.82
C LYS A 421 40.09 8.00 7.53
N THR A 422 39.09 7.37 8.13
CA THR A 422 38.02 8.02 8.87
C THR A 422 38.50 8.50 10.24
N ASN A 423 39.41 7.81 10.92
CA ASN A 423 40.10 8.33 12.12
C ASN A 423 40.82 9.65 11.81
N GLU A 424 41.67 9.65 10.78
CA GLU A 424 42.39 10.86 10.36
C GLU A 424 41.43 11.99 9.97
N LEU A 425 40.37 11.67 9.22
CA LEU A 425 39.35 12.63 8.83
C LEU A 425 38.63 13.23 10.05
N LEU A 426 38.28 12.40 11.02
CA LEU A 426 37.57 12.79 12.23
C LEU A 426 38.41 13.78 13.05
N VAL A 427 39.67 13.43 13.32
CA VAL A 427 40.62 14.27 14.09
C VAL A 427 41.00 15.55 13.34
N LYS A 428 41.24 15.49 12.03
CA LYS A 428 41.69 16.65 11.26
C LYS A 428 40.58 17.64 10.92
N ARG A 429 39.40 17.16 10.53
CA ARG A 429 38.33 18.02 9.98
C ARG A 429 37.13 18.23 10.90
N TYR A 430 36.86 17.31 11.83
CA TYR A 430 35.61 17.32 12.61
C TYR A 430 35.80 17.58 14.10
N MET A 431 37.03 17.44 14.61
CA MET A 431 37.44 17.86 15.94
C MET A 431 37.55 19.40 15.99
N GLY A 432 36.65 20.02 16.75
CA GLY A 432 36.71 21.43 17.13
C GLY A 432 37.41 21.62 18.47
N SER A 433 37.62 22.88 18.86
CA SER A 433 38.27 23.24 20.12
C SER A 433 37.45 22.89 21.37
N ASP A 434 36.12 22.83 21.27
CA ASP A 434 35.23 22.50 22.40
C ASP A 434 34.99 21.00 22.60
N ASP A 435 35.59 20.16 21.76
CA ASP A 435 35.42 18.72 21.84
C ASP A 435 36.39 18.08 22.85
N LEU A 436 36.18 16.79 23.14
CA LEU A 436 37.11 15.96 23.91
C LEU A 436 37.55 14.77 23.07
N TYR A 437 38.85 14.46 23.07
CA TYR A 437 39.40 13.30 22.36
C TYR A 437 39.58 12.14 23.32
N ILE A 438 39.22 10.93 22.89
CA ILE A 438 39.30 9.69 23.66
C ILE A 438 39.92 8.59 22.82
N HIS A 439 40.75 7.75 23.43
CA HIS A 439 41.33 6.58 22.80
C HIS A 439 41.58 5.48 23.83
N ALA A 440 41.38 4.23 23.42
CA ALA A 440 41.78 3.08 24.23
C ALA A 440 43.27 2.80 24.00
N ASP A 441 44.04 2.55 25.06
CA ASP A 441 45.49 2.32 24.99
C ASP A 441 45.81 0.92 24.45
N ILE A 442 45.42 0.68 23.20
CA ILE A 442 45.62 -0.56 22.47
C ILE A 442 45.68 -0.28 20.98
N GLN A 443 46.45 -1.09 20.25
CA GLN A 443 46.50 -1.00 18.80
C GLN A 443 45.15 -1.33 18.16
N GLY A 444 44.77 -0.53 17.16
CA GLY A 444 43.54 -0.71 16.41
C GLY A 444 42.29 -0.15 17.11
N ALA A 445 42.45 0.58 18.21
CA ALA A 445 41.36 1.38 18.76
C ALA A 445 40.99 2.53 17.81
N PRO A 446 39.71 2.94 17.77
CA PRO A 446 39.29 4.10 17.01
C PRO A 446 39.71 5.39 17.72
N SER A 447 39.97 6.43 16.94
CA SER A 447 40.00 7.81 17.44
C SER A 447 38.58 8.23 17.76
N VAL A 448 38.27 8.52 19.03
CA VAL A 448 36.92 8.90 19.48
C VAL A 448 36.88 10.38 19.88
N ILE A 449 35.77 11.06 19.58
CA ILE A 449 35.53 12.46 19.89
C ILE A 449 34.14 12.61 20.51
N ILE A 450 34.05 13.35 21.62
CA ILE A 450 32.79 13.84 22.18
C ILE A 450 32.58 15.27 21.69
N LYS A 451 31.51 15.52 20.93
CA LYS A 451 31.17 16.87 20.47
C LYS A 451 30.75 17.75 21.64
N LYS A 452 31.35 18.94 21.78
CA LYS A 452 31.21 19.80 22.98
C LYS A 452 31.64 19.11 24.28
N GLY A 453 32.58 18.17 24.18
CA GLY A 453 33.02 17.32 25.28
C GLY A 453 33.69 18.03 26.46
N LYS A 454 34.10 19.30 26.33
CA LYS A 454 34.64 20.08 27.47
C LYS A 454 33.62 20.28 28.60
N THR A 455 32.32 20.22 28.29
CA THR A 455 31.23 20.31 29.29
C THR A 455 30.59 18.95 29.60
N ALA A 456 31.19 17.86 29.14
CA ALA A 456 30.66 16.52 29.36
C ALA A 456 30.85 16.09 30.83
N SER A 457 29.86 15.37 31.36
CA SER A 457 29.96 14.73 32.67
C SER A 457 30.99 13.60 32.65
N GLU A 458 31.51 13.21 33.81
CA GLU A 458 32.36 12.01 33.94
C GLU A 458 31.67 10.75 33.39
N LYS A 459 30.34 10.66 33.55
CA LYS A 459 29.53 9.58 33.00
C LYS A 459 29.61 9.52 31.47
N THR A 460 29.44 10.66 30.80
CA THR A 460 29.57 10.75 29.33
C THR A 460 30.99 10.41 28.87
N ILE A 461 32.02 10.83 29.62
CA ILE A 461 33.43 10.47 29.33
C ILE A 461 33.62 8.95 29.45
N MET A 462 33.08 8.33 30.50
CA MET A 462 33.14 6.88 30.71
C MET A 462 32.41 6.11 29.59
N GLU A 463 31.22 6.55 29.18
CA GLU A 463 30.47 5.94 28.08
C GLU A 463 31.26 6.00 26.76
N ALA A 464 31.95 7.12 26.50
CA ALA A 464 32.80 7.26 25.33
C ALA A 464 34.10 6.43 25.42
N ALA A 465 34.66 6.22 26.63
CA ALA A 465 35.76 5.28 26.85
C ALA A 465 35.34 3.83 26.58
N VAL A 466 34.17 3.42 27.08
CA VAL A 466 33.58 2.10 26.76
C VAL A 466 33.34 1.96 25.25
N PHE A 467 32.87 3.03 24.59
CA PHE A 467 32.72 3.05 23.15
C PHE A 467 34.07 2.83 22.43
N ALA A 468 35.14 3.52 22.84
CA ALA A 468 36.47 3.33 22.28
C ALA A 468 36.99 1.90 22.48
N ALA A 469 36.81 1.35 23.68
CA ALA A 469 37.21 -0.02 24.03
C ALA A 469 36.46 -1.07 23.18
N THR A 470 35.14 -0.92 23.02
CA THR A 470 34.25 -1.84 22.31
C THR A 470 34.62 -1.97 20.83
N TYR A 471 35.05 -0.87 20.20
CA TYR A 471 35.45 -0.86 18.80
C TYR A 471 36.95 -1.11 18.59
N SER A 472 37.69 -1.43 19.65
CA SER A 472 39.11 -1.78 19.58
C SER A 472 39.33 -3.29 19.47
N ARG A 473 40.60 -3.71 19.37
CA ARG A 473 40.96 -5.13 19.46
C ARG A 473 40.68 -5.75 20.84
N ALA A 474 40.49 -4.92 21.86
CA ALA A 474 40.22 -5.36 23.23
C ALA A 474 38.95 -6.22 23.34
N TRP A 475 37.90 -5.86 22.59
CA TRP A 475 36.58 -6.47 22.66
C TRP A 475 36.55 -8.00 22.56
N ASN A 476 37.42 -8.60 21.75
CA ASN A 476 37.44 -10.04 21.52
C ASN A 476 38.52 -10.78 22.33
N HIS A 477 39.46 -10.07 22.95
CA HIS A 477 40.70 -10.68 23.46
C HIS A 477 41.05 -10.30 24.90
N PHE A 478 40.42 -9.26 25.47
CA PHE A 478 40.77 -8.73 26.77
C PHE A 478 39.50 -8.44 27.60
N GLY A 479 39.55 -8.71 28.91
CA GLY A 479 38.45 -8.41 29.83
C GLY A 479 38.37 -6.93 30.25
N SER A 480 39.47 -6.18 30.09
CA SER A 480 39.57 -4.76 30.38
C SER A 480 40.65 -4.12 29.50
N VAL A 481 40.56 -2.81 29.27
CA VAL A 481 41.57 -2.01 28.58
C VAL A 481 41.59 -0.61 29.16
N ASP A 482 42.78 -0.04 29.33
CA ASP A 482 42.92 1.33 29.79
C ASP A 482 42.51 2.29 28.67
N CYS A 483 41.83 3.37 29.04
CA CYS A 483 41.42 4.42 28.13
C CYS A 483 41.89 5.76 28.69
N TYR A 484 42.29 6.66 27.79
CA TYR A 484 42.67 8.01 28.15
C TYR A 484 41.88 9.02 27.33
N TRP A 485 41.76 10.22 27.87
CA TRP A 485 41.18 11.37 27.20
C TRP A 485 42.14 12.55 27.27
N VAL A 486 42.12 13.39 26.23
CA VAL A 486 42.92 14.61 26.16
C VAL A 486 42.14 15.71 25.47
N TYR A 487 42.58 16.96 25.65
CA TYR A 487 42.03 18.09 24.92
C TYR A 487 42.49 18.08 23.45
N PRO A 488 41.70 18.65 22.52
CA PRO A 488 42.01 18.68 21.10
C PRO A 488 43.40 19.24 20.76
N GLU A 489 43.88 20.19 21.56
CA GLU A 489 45.18 20.85 21.38
C GLU A 489 46.37 19.92 21.69
N GLN A 490 46.14 18.84 22.43
CA GLN A 490 47.15 17.85 22.81
C GLN A 490 47.28 16.70 21.78
N VAL A 491 46.44 16.68 20.74
CA VAL A 491 46.44 15.64 19.72
C VAL A 491 47.19 16.12 18.49
N THR A 492 48.36 15.54 18.22
CA THR A 492 49.14 15.83 17.00
C THR A 492 48.42 15.31 15.76
N LYS A 493 48.18 16.23 14.81
CA LYS A 493 47.51 15.92 13.53
C LYS A 493 48.48 15.47 12.43
N SER A 494 49.77 15.41 12.75
CA SER A 494 50.85 14.93 11.88
C SER A 494 51.27 13.53 12.33
N PRO A 495 51.59 12.61 11.40
CA PRO A 495 52.22 11.35 11.77
C PRO A 495 53.57 11.62 12.46
N PRO A 496 53.98 10.76 13.42
CA PRO A 496 55.34 10.77 13.96
C PRO A 496 56.37 10.41 12.90
#